data_AF-A0A0D2J952-F1
#
_entry.id   AF-A0A0D2J952-F1
#
_cell.length_a   1.000
_cell.length_b   1.000
_cell.length_c   1.000
_cell.angle_alpha   90.00
_cell.angle_beta   90.00
_cell.angle_gamma   90.00
#
_symmetry.space_group_name_H-M   'P 1'
#
loop_
_entity.id
_entity.type
_entity.pdbx_description
1 polymer ?
#
loop_
_entity_poly.entity_id
_entity_poly.type
_entity_poly.pdbx_seq_one_letter_code
_entity_poly.pdbx_strand_id
1 'polypeptide(L)'
;MALALSHPAVLSLSAPQLAAYIAALVCCEVIRRPMSVWTPYQVSPEVLTAIEELEPAREALFEAQTAAGMIRWNESLLVDLRFAGIVEAWASGASWADVMGGVDLDDGDMARLLARTVDVLRQAIFLEHLLPYIVPPAREAVRAMDRPPISDLTL
;
A
#
# COMPACT_ATOMS: atom_id res chain seq x y z
N MET A 1 10.24 -0.97 -2.87
CA MET A 1 9.34 -0.20 -3.74
C MET A 1 9.62 -0.40 -5.23
N ALA A 2 10.80 -0.08 -5.76
CA ALA A 2 11.08 -0.22 -7.21
C ALA A 2 10.77 -1.62 -7.76
N LEU A 3 11.27 -2.67 -7.11
CA LEU A 3 11.01 -4.08 -7.47
C LEU A 3 9.51 -4.42 -7.53
N ALA A 4 8.73 -3.91 -6.57
CA ALA A 4 7.29 -4.13 -6.49
C ALA A 4 6.52 -3.40 -7.60
N LEU A 5 6.81 -2.12 -7.83
CA LEU A 5 6.14 -1.32 -8.86
C LEU A 5 6.49 -1.76 -10.28
N SER A 6 7.66 -2.37 -10.50
CA SER A 6 8.05 -2.92 -11.79
C SER A 6 7.54 -4.34 -12.04
N HIS A 7 6.93 -4.99 -11.04
CA HIS A 7 6.54 -6.39 -11.12
C HIS A 7 5.32 -6.57 -12.05
N PRO A 8 5.27 -7.60 -12.92
CA PRO A 8 4.11 -7.83 -13.79
C PRO A 8 2.77 -7.95 -13.05
N ALA A 9 2.81 -8.43 -11.81
CA ALA A 9 1.63 -8.57 -10.94
C ALA A 9 0.84 -7.26 -10.74
N VAL A 10 1.48 -6.09 -10.83
CA VAL A 10 0.80 -4.81 -10.64
C VAL A 10 0.10 -4.29 -11.91
N LEU A 11 0.32 -4.92 -13.06
CA LEU A 11 -0.18 -4.45 -14.35
C LEU A 11 -1.71 -4.50 -14.48
N SER A 12 -2.35 -5.44 -13.79
CA SER A 12 -3.81 -5.66 -13.84
C SER A 12 -4.57 -4.96 -12.74
N LEU A 13 -3.88 -4.32 -11.79
CA LEU A 13 -4.53 -3.71 -10.63
C LEU A 13 -5.28 -2.44 -11.04
N SER A 14 -6.54 -2.36 -10.63
CA SER A 14 -7.31 -1.11 -10.67
C SER A 14 -6.71 -0.07 -9.72
N ALA A 15 -7.14 1.19 -9.83
CA ALA A 15 -6.65 2.25 -8.96
C ALA A 15 -6.84 1.97 -7.45
N PRO A 16 -8.01 1.49 -6.96
CA PRO A 16 -8.15 1.12 -5.55
C PRO A 16 -7.27 -0.06 -5.13
N GLN A 17 -7.16 -1.07 -5.98
CA GLN A 17 -6.32 -2.25 -5.71
C GLN A 17 -4.84 -1.88 -5.68
N LEU A 18 -4.37 -0.98 -6.55
CA LEU A 18 -3.02 -0.46 -6.52
C LEU A 18 -2.74 0.30 -5.21
N ALA A 19 -3.70 1.09 -4.72
CA ALA A 19 -3.58 1.75 -3.42
C ALA A 19 -3.46 0.74 -2.28
N ALA A 20 -4.30 -0.31 -2.27
CA ALA A 20 -4.27 -1.37 -1.28
C ALA A 20 -2.95 -2.15 -1.30
N TYR A 21 -2.45 -2.48 -2.48
CA TYR A 21 -1.15 -3.12 -2.69
C TYR A 21 -0.02 -2.27 -2.12
N ILE A 22 0.02 -0.98 -2.45
CA ILE A 22 1.04 -0.05 -1.91
C ILE A 22 0.92 0.08 -0.39
N ALA A 23 -0.30 0.18 0.14
CA ALA A 23 -0.54 0.23 1.58
C ALA A 23 0.03 -0.99 2.30
N ALA A 24 -0.14 -2.19 1.71
CA ALA A 24 0.42 -3.42 2.27
C ALA A 24 1.96 -3.38 2.36
N LEU A 25 2.61 -2.77 1.38
CA LEU A 25 4.07 -2.63 1.32
C LEU A 25 4.63 -1.58 2.29
N VAL A 26 3.85 -0.53 2.61
CA VAL A 26 4.30 0.56 3.50
C VAL A 26 3.73 0.46 4.91
N CYS A 27 2.81 -0.47 5.17
CA CYS A 27 2.12 -0.58 6.45
C CYS A 27 3.10 -0.70 7.62
N CYS A 28 4.12 -1.56 7.53
CA CYS A 28 5.10 -1.72 8.59
C CYS A 28 6.01 -0.48 8.79
N GLU A 29 6.06 0.46 7.84
CA GLU A 29 6.74 1.76 8.06
C GLU A 29 5.95 2.64 9.04
N VAL A 30 4.62 2.51 9.04
CA VAL A 30 3.69 3.37 9.79
C VAL A 30 3.18 2.69 11.06
N ILE A 31 2.69 1.45 10.96
CA ILE A 31 2.01 0.71 12.02
C ILE A 31 2.81 -0.56 12.35
N ARG A 32 3.79 -0.41 13.25
CA ARG A 32 4.70 -1.51 13.64
C ARG A 32 4.11 -2.46 14.69
N ARG A 33 3.07 -2.03 15.41
CA ARG A 33 2.57 -2.77 16.57
C ARG A 33 1.82 -4.04 16.13
N PRO A 34 2.13 -5.21 16.73
CA PRO A 34 1.34 -6.41 16.52
C PRO A 34 -0.01 -6.21 17.22
N MET A 35 -1.05 -6.01 16.44
CA MET A 35 -2.42 -5.85 16.93
C MET A 35 -3.35 -6.67 16.05
N SER A 36 -4.33 -7.31 16.69
CA SER A 36 -5.47 -7.89 15.98
C SER A 36 -6.38 -6.74 15.57
N VAL A 37 -6.69 -6.66 14.29
CA VAL A 37 -7.58 -5.65 13.73
C VAL A 37 -8.80 -6.39 13.23
N TRP A 38 -9.96 -6.09 13.79
CA TRP A 38 -11.20 -6.50 13.16
C TRP A 38 -11.59 -5.44 12.14
N THR A 39 -11.94 -5.88 10.94
CA THR A 39 -12.48 -5.03 9.88
C THR A 39 -13.40 -5.84 8.98
N PRO A 40 -14.54 -5.28 8.56
CA PRO A 40 -15.39 -5.93 7.56
C PRO A 40 -14.75 -5.90 6.16
N TYR A 41 -13.78 -5.01 5.93
CA TYR A 41 -13.12 -4.84 4.64
C TYR A 41 -12.04 -5.89 4.41
N GLN A 42 -12.35 -6.85 3.54
CA GLN A 42 -11.40 -7.89 3.12
C GLN A 42 -10.49 -7.36 2.02
N VAL A 43 -9.26 -7.89 1.97
CA VAL A 43 -8.36 -7.65 0.84
C VAL A 43 -8.93 -8.34 -0.39
N SER A 44 -8.93 -7.65 -1.53
CA SER A 44 -9.37 -8.23 -2.79
C SER A 44 -8.46 -9.39 -3.23
N PRO A 45 -9.01 -10.41 -3.92
CA PRO A 45 -8.22 -11.52 -4.45
C PRO A 45 -7.08 -11.06 -5.36
N GLU A 46 -7.29 -10.01 -6.15
CA GLU A 46 -6.29 -9.45 -7.07
C GLU A 46 -5.08 -8.90 -6.31
N VAL A 47 -5.30 -8.22 -5.18
CA VAL A 47 -4.21 -7.71 -4.34
C VAL A 47 -3.49 -8.85 -3.64
N LEU A 48 -4.21 -9.86 -3.15
CA LEU A 48 -3.60 -11.06 -2.56
C LEU A 48 -2.71 -11.78 -3.56
N THR A 49 -3.23 -12.08 -4.75
CA THR A 49 -2.46 -12.70 -5.83
C THR A 49 -1.25 -11.85 -6.21
N ALA A 50 -1.40 -10.52 -6.28
CA ALA A 50 -0.26 -9.67 -6.63
C ALA A 50 0.85 -9.66 -5.57
N ILE A 51 0.51 -9.81 -4.30
CA ILE A 51 1.49 -9.98 -3.21
C ILE A 51 2.12 -11.37 -3.23
N GLU A 52 1.33 -12.43 -3.47
CA GLU A 52 1.84 -13.80 -3.61
C GLU A 52 2.82 -13.91 -4.78
N GLU A 53 2.52 -13.29 -5.92
CA GLU A 53 3.40 -13.26 -7.09
C GLU A 53 4.69 -12.44 -6.86
N LEU A 54 4.64 -11.44 -5.96
CA LEU A 54 5.83 -10.65 -5.59
C LEU A 54 6.80 -11.45 -4.71
N GLU A 55 6.30 -12.42 -3.95
CA GLU A 55 7.03 -13.10 -2.88
C GLU A 55 8.37 -13.70 -3.34
N PRO A 56 8.48 -14.40 -4.48
CA PRO A 56 9.77 -14.93 -4.94
C PRO A 56 10.82 -13.84 -5.20
N ALA A 57 10.41 -12.68 -5.73
CA ALA A 57 11.31 -11.55 -5.96
C ALA A 57 11.74 -10.89 -4.64
N ARG A 58 10.84 -10.88 -3.64
CA ARG A 58 11.10 -10.39 -2.28
C ARG A 58 12.10 -11.30 -1.56
N GLU A 59 11.93 -12.62 -1.66
CA GLU A 59 12.84 -13.62 -1.11
C GLU A 59 14.23 -13.52 -1.76
N ALA A 60 14.30 -13.44 -3.10
CA ALA A 60 15.56 -13.29 -3.81
C ALA A 60 16.32 -12.01 -3.40
N LEU A 61 15.61 -10.90 -3.19
CA LEU A 61 16.21 -9.66 -2.68
C LEU A 61 16.71 -9.83 -1.24
N PHE A 62 15.93 -10.49 -0.39
CA PHE A 62 16.34 -10.78 0.98
C PHE A 62 17.60 -11.66 1.05
N GLU A 63 17.67 -12.70 0.24
CA GLU A 63 18.85 -13.58 0.14
C GLU A 63 20.07 -12.82 -0.37
N ALA A 64 19.91 -12.03 -1.43
CA ALA A 64 21.00 -11.22 -1.99
C ALA A 64 21.55 -10.20 -0.98
N GLN A 65 20.66 -9.52 -0.23
CA GLN A 65 21.06 -8.63 0.85
C GLN A 65 21.77 -9.41 1.95
N THR A 66 21.24 -10.54 2.40
CA THR A 66 21.88 -11.36 3.44
C THR A 66 23.29 -11.80 3.02
N ALA A 67 23.44 -12.29 1.79
CA ALA A 67 24.72 -12.71 1.23
C ALA A 67 25.74 -11.56 1.13
N ALA A 68 25.29 -10.32 0.93
CA ALA A 68 26.12 -9.13 0.91
C ALA A 68 26.63 -8.68 2.30
N GLY A 69 26.48 -9.50 3.35
CA GLY A 69 26.92 -9.19 4.72
C GLY A 69 26.04 -8.13 5.38
N MET A 70 24.85 -7.99 4.83
CA MET A 70 23.95 -6.94 5.18
C MET A 70 23.18 -7.50 6.44
N ILE A 71 23.30 -6.85 7.63
CA ILE A 71 22.59 -6.93 8.92
C ILE A 71 21.22 -6.17 9.13
N ARG A 72 20.88 -5.01 8.52
CA ARG A 72 19.61 -4.22 8.76
C ARG A 72 18.81 -3.80 7.49
N TRP A 73 17.99 -4.69 6.92
CA TRP A 73 17.17 -4.41 5.69
C TRP A 73 15.80 -5.09 5.68
N ASN A 74 15.59 -6.05 6.57
CA ASN A 74 14.40 -6.90 6.57
C ASN A 74 13.11 -6.13 6.90
N GLU A 75 13.19 -5.04 7.65
CA GLU A 75 12.03 -4.21 8.01
C GLU A 75 11.34 -3.59 6.78
N SER A 76 12.09 -3.19 5.75
CA SER A 76 11.53 -2.60 4.51
C SER A 76 11.04 -3.64 3.50
N LEU A 77 11.21 -4.94 3.80
CA LEU A 77 10.70 -6.04 3.00
C LEU A 77 9.44 -6.67 3.60
N LEU A 78 8.95 -6.18 4.75
CA LEU A 78 7.73 -6.72 5.34
C LEU A 78 6.51 -6.28 4.52
N VAL A 79 5.61 -7.23 4.29
CA VAL A 79 4.29 -6.97 3.71
C VAL A 79 3.26 -7.22 4.80
N ASP A 80 2.35 -6.28 4.98
CA ASP A 80 1.30 -6.36 5.98
C ASP A 80 -0.05 -5.97 5.40
N LEU A 81 -0.88 -6.99 5.18
CA LEU A 81 -2.17 -6.90 4.52
C LEU A 81 -3.32 -6.46 5.45
N ARG A 82 -3.09 -6.30 6.77
CA ARG A 82 -4.14 -6.09 7.78
C ARG A 82 -5.09 -4.93 7.45
N PHE A 83 -4.57 -3.89 6.80
CA PHE A 83 -5.34 -2.67 6.47
C PHE A 83 -5.57 -2.49 4.97
N ALA A 84 -5.06 -3.37 4.12
CA ALA A 84 -5.11 -3.21 2.67
C ALA A 84 -6.56 -3.13 2.15
N GLY A 85 -7.47 -3.95 2.68
CA GLY A 85 -8.89 -3.90 2.33
C GLY A 85 -9.57 -2.57 2.72
N ILE A 86 -9.20 -1.99 3.86
CA ILE A 86 -9.72 -0.68 4.29
C ILE A 86 -9.22 0.43 3.36
N VAL A 87 -7.94 0.38 2.99
CA VAL A 87 -7.36 1.34 2.04
C VAL A 87 -8.00 1.20 0.66
N GLU A 88 -8.28 -0.03 0.21
CA GLU A 88 -9.01 -0.28 -1.04
C GLU A 88 -10.40 0.37 -1.00
N ALA A 89 -11.13 0.19 0.11
CA ALA A 89 -12.46 0.78 0.30
C ALA A 89 -12.40 2.32 0.31
N TRP A 90 -11.40 2.91 0.96
CA TRP A 90 -11.16 4.35 0.93
C TRP A 90 -10.92 4.86 -0.50
N ALA A 91 -10.03 4.20 -1.24
CA ALA A 91 -9.75 4.54 -2.63
C ALA A 91 -10.94 4.29 -3.57
N SER A 92 -11.87 3.41 -3.18
CA SER A 92 -13.15 3.16 -3.86
C SER A 92 -14.25 4.16 -3.48
N GLY A 93 -13.98 5.11 -2.57
CA GLY A 93 -14.89 6.19 -2.21
C GLY A 93 -15.67 6.01 -0.90
N ALA A 94 -15.36 5.01 -0.07
CA ALA A 94 -15.98 4.85 1.26
C ALA A 94 -15.74 6.09 2.14
N SER A 95 -16.71 6.51 2.94
CA SER A 95 -16.53 7.69 3.80
C SER A 95 -15.57 7.41 4.96
N TRP A 96 -15.07 8.46 5.63
CA TRP A 96 -14.19 8.30 6.80
C TRP A 96 -14.89 7.52 7.92
N ALA A 97 -16.18 7.82 8.13
CA ALA A 97 -17.00 7.13 9.10
C ALA A 97 -17.17 5.64 8.77
N ASP A 98 -17.26 5.28 7.48
CA ASP A 98 -17.39 3.88 7.06
C ASP A 98 -16.08 3.12 7.33
N VAL A 99 -14.93 3.68 6.93
CA VAL A 99 -13.63 3.00 7.07
C VAL A 99 -13.16 2.90 8.52
N MET A 100 -13.55 3.84 9.38
CA MET A 100 -13.27 3.77 10.82
C MET A 100 -14.34 3.00 11.60
N GLY A 101 -15.50 2.71 10.98
CA GLY A 101 -16.63 2.04 11.61
C GLY A 101 -16.29 0.63 12.07
N GLY A 102 -16.08 0.46 13.38
CA GLY A 102 -15.79 -0.82 14.01
C GLY A 102 -14.33 -1.27 13.92
N VAL A 103 -13.43 -0.42 13.42
CA VAL A 103 -11.99 -0.71 13.39
C VAL A 103 -11.36 -0.24 14.71
N ASP A 104 -10.70 -1.15 15.43
CA ASP A 104 -9.98 -0.85 16.68
C ASP A 104 -8.58 -0.26 16.41
N LEU A 105 -8.51 0.76 15.54
CA LEU A 105 -7.28 1.46 15.16
C LEU A 105 -7.40 2.95 15.51
N ASP A 106 -6.27 3.54 15.90
CA ASP A 106 -6.18 4.99 16.11
C ASP A 106 -6.41 5.75 14.79
N ASP A 107 -7.30 6.74 14.81
CA ASP A 107 -7.60 7.62 13.67
C ASP A 107 -6.33 8.19 13.03
N GLY A 108 -5.34 8.57 13.85
CA GLY A 108 -4.05 9.08 13.39
C GLY A 108 -3.19 8.01 12.71
N ASP A 109 -3.21 6.76 13.17
CA ASP A 109 -2.52 5.65 12.51
C ASP A 109 -3.12 5.38 11.12
N MET A 110 -4.45 5.31 11.02
CA MET A 110 -5.14 5.13 9.72
C MET A 110 -4.85 6.30 8.78
N ALA A 111 -4.96 7.53 9.28
CA ALA A 111 -4.74 8.72 8.47
C ALA A 111 -3.29 8.81 7.98
N ARG A 112 -2.30 8.47 8.83
CA ARG A 112 -0.89 8.37 8.42
C ARG A 112 -0.65 7.29 7.38
N LEU A 113 -1.30 6.12 7.49
CA LEU A 113 -1.17 5.05 6.50
C LEU A 113 -1.74 5.49 5.14
N LEU A 114 -2.91 6.11 5.12
CA LEU A 114 -3.52 6.63 3.90
C LEU A 114 -2.68 7.75 3.27
N ALA A 115 -2.21 8.71 4.06
CA ALA A 115 -1.32 9.77 3.59
C ALA A 115 -0.01 9.20 3.00
N ARG A 116 0.62 8.25 3.69
CA ARG A 116 1.83 7.57 3.20
C ARG A 116 1.58 6.83 1.89
N THR A 117 0.43 6.20 1.76
CA THR A 117 0.01 5.52 0.52
C THR A 117 -0.15 6.52 -0.62
N VAL A 118 -0.83 7.65 -0.38
CA VAL A 118 -0.97 8.74 -1.35
C VAL A 118 0.38 9.30 -1.78
N ASP A 119 1.32 9.48 -0.85
CA ASP A 119 2.66 9.97 -1.18
C ASP A 119 3.43 9.02 -2.08
N VAL A 120 3.36 7.71 -1.84
CA VAL A 120 3.99 6.72 -2.73
C VAL A 120 3.29 6.67 -4.09
N LEU A 121 1.97 6.80 -4.15
CA LEU A 121 1.23 6.91 -5.41
C LEU A 121 1.65 8.17 -6.19
N ARG A 122 1.82 9.31 -5.52
CA ARG A 122 2.36 10.53 -6.13
C ARG A 122 3.75 10.31 -6.69
N GLN A 123 4.62 9.60 -5.96
CA GLN A 123 5.95 9.22 -6.45
C GLN A 123 5.87 8.30 -7.68
N ALA A 124 4.93 7.35 -7.71
CA ALA A 124 4.73 6.44 -8.84
C ALA A 124 4.34 7.18 -10.14
N ILE A 125 3.62 8.29 -10.04
CA ILE A 125 3.26 9.13 -11.20
C ILE A 125 4.50 9.69 -11.91
N PHE A 126 5.58 9.97 -11.19
CA PHE A 126 6.84 10.48 -11.77
C PHE A 126 7.66 9.40 -12.48
N LEU A 127 7.23 8.13 -12.44
CA LEU A 127 7.90 7.02 -13.12
C LEU A 127 7.46 6.85 -14.58
N GLU A 128 6.83 7.86 -15.19
CA GLU A 128 6.22 7.75 -16.53
C GLU A 128 7.15 7.23 -17.63
N HIS A 129 8.44 7.55 -17.57
CA HIS A 129 9.41 7.09 -18.56
C HIS A 129 9.87 5.65 -18.34
N LEU A 130 9.73 5.12 -17.13
CA LEU A 130 10.19 3.79 -16.75
C LEU A 130 9.03 2.79 -16.68
N LEU A 131 7.92 3.19 -16.07
CA LEU A 131 6.74 2.38 -15.77
C LEU A 131 5.46 3.11 -16.23
N PRO A 132 5.29 3.38 -17.54
CA PRO A 132 4.17 4.19 -18.03
C PRO A 132 2.79 3.63 -17.67
N TYR A 133 2.67 2.30 -17.51
CA TYR A 133 1.44 1.61 -17.15
C TYR A 133 0.93 1.93 -15.73
N ILE A 134 1.82 2.31 -14.80
CA ILE A 134 1.44 2.57 -13.41
C ILE A 134 0.80 3.96 -13.27
N VAL A 135 1.08 4.86 -14.21
CA VAL A 135 0.72 6.28 -14.11
C VAL A 135 -0.79 6.49 -14.13
N PRO A 136 -1.58 5.90 -15.05
CA PRO A 136 -3.02 6.07 -15.05
C PRO A 136 -3.71 5.62 -13.74
N PRO A 137 -3.52 4.37 -13.24
CA PRO A 137 -4.15 3.95 -11.99
C PRO A 137 -3.61 4.72 -10.78
N ALA A 138 -2.32 5.10 -10.76
CA ALA A 138 -1.79 5.91 -9.68
C ALA A 138 -2.43 7.31 -9.61
N ARG A 139 -2.60 7.99 -10.77
CA ARG A 139 -3.29 9.29 -10.83
C ARG A 139 -4.74 9.20 -10.36
N GLU A 140 -5.43 8.15 -10.75
CA GLU A 140 -6.81 7.91 -10.33
C GLU A 140 -6.91 7.65 -8.82
N ALA A 141 -6.03 6.80 -8.29
CA ALA A 141 -5.97 6.51 -6.85
C ALA A 141 -5.68 7.78 -6.03
N VAL A 142 -4.69 8.59 -6.43
CA VAL A 142 -4.40 9.87 -5.75
C VAL A 142 -5.65 10.77 -5.73
N ARG A 143 -6.34 10.94 -6.86
CA ARG A 143 -7.56 11.77 -6.90
C ARG A 143 -8.66 11.25 -5.97
N ALA A 144 -8.82 9.93 -5.85
CA ALA A 144 -9.86 9.33 -5.02
C ALA A 144 -9.51 9.37 -3.52
N MET A 145 -8.22 9.27 -3.19
CA MET A 145 -7.73 9.18 -1.81
C MET A 145 -7.42 10.53 -1.17
N ASP A 146 -7.01 11.52 -1.97
CA ASP A 146 -6.59 12.85 -1.52
C ASP A 146 -7.79 13.75 -1.19
N ARG A 147 -8.52 13.38 -0.15
CA ARG A 147 -9.73 14.04 0.34
C ARG A 147 -9.77 14.04 1.88
N PRO A 148 -10.61 14.87 2.53
CA PRO A 148 -10.63 14.96 3.99
C PRO A 148 -10.91 13.60 4.64
N PRO A 149 -10.21 13.24 5.74
CA PRO A 149 -9.27 14.09 6.49
C PRO A 149 -7.83 14.09 5.95
N ILE A 150 -7.52 13.31 4.91
CA ILE A 150 -6.15 13.09 4.43
C ILE A 150 -5.57 14.34 3.77
N SER A 151 -6.38 15.04 2.97
CA SER A 151 -5.99 16.30 2.32
C SER A 151 -5.62 17.40 3.33
N ASP A 152 -6.11 17.31 4.56
CA ASP A 152 -5.90 18.32 5.61
C ASP A 152 -4.58 18.08 6.37
N LEU A 153 -3.93 16.92 6.15
CA LEU A 153 -2.64 16.57 6.75
C LEU A 153 -1.45 17.07 5.93
N THR A 154 -1.66 17.33 4.63
CA THR A 154 -0.65 17.87 3.74
C THR A 154 -0.67 19.40 3.83
N LEU A 155 0.34 19.98 4.48
CA LEU A 155 0.60 21.43 4.50
C LEU A 155 1.10 21.93 3.14
#